data_AF-A0A954GB29-F1
#
_entry.id   AF-A0A954GB29-F1
#
_cell.length_a   1.000
_cell.length_b   1.000
_cell.length_c   1.000
_cell.angle_alpha   90.00
_cell.angle_beta   90.00
_cell.angle_gamma   90.00
#
_symmetry.space_group_name_H-M   'P 1'
#
loop_
_entity.id
_entity.type
_entity.pdbx_description
1 polymer ?
#
loop_
_entity_poly.entity_id
_entity_poly.type
_entity_poly.pdbx_seq_one_letter_code
_entity_poly.pdbx_strand_id
1 'polypeptide(L)'
;MLLMISGCLVGCGGAPAAAPLPETVPVTGVVTLDGAPIAAATVTFIPQGQTKGVECLGTTDEGGKYQLQQQHGAEGAPPGNYKVVISRLLRGDGTPLPEEGAGAGGIAVESLPSRYSDVSGSRLTAVVPEAGGEFDFDLQNKK
;
A
#
# COMPACT_ATOMS: atom_id res chain seq x y z
N MET A 1 0.72 -23.83 -62.30
CA MET A 1 1.24 -24.89 -61.41
C MET A 1 2.68 -24.49 -61.13
N LEU A 2 3.12 -24.02 -59.97
CA LEU A 2 2.60 -24.08 -58.62
C LEU A 2 3.29 -22.94 -57.81
N LEU A 3 2.53 -22.42 -56.85
CA LEU A 3 2.84 -21.43 -55.80
C LEU A 3 4.09 -21.80 -54.96
N MET A 4 4.90 -20.82 -54.52
CA MET A 4 5.74 -20.88 -53.29
C MET A 4 6.19 -19.44 -52.93
N ILE A 5 5.46 -18.74 -52.05
CA ILE A 5 5.70 -18.61 -50.59
C ILE A 5 6.92 -17.75 -50.26
N SER A 6 6.68 -16.50 -49.84
CA SER A 6 7.49 -15.84 -48.81
C SER A 6 6.65 -14.79 -48.09
N GLY A 7 5.84 -15.27 -47.17
CA GLY A 7 5.17 -14.49 -46.15
C GLY A 7 5.68 -14.95 -44.79
N CYS A 8 6.57 -14.17 -44.17
CA CYS A 8 6.80 -14.21 -42.74
C CYS A 8 6.66 -12.77 -42.22
N LEU A 9 5.41 -12.38 -42.01
CA LEU A 9 5.08 -11.43 -40.96
C LEU A 9 5.37 -12.08 -39.60
N VAL A 10 5.49 -11.21 -38.59
CA VAL A 10 5.46 -11.49 -37.15
C VAL A 10 6.83 -11.70 -36.49
N GLY A 11 7.42 -10.56 -36.13
CA GLY A 11 8.32 -10.42 -34.98
C GLY A 11 8.02 -9.09 -34.30
N CYS A 12 6.75 -8.82 -34.00
CA CYS A 12 6.35 -7.67 -33.20
C CYS A 12 7.00 -7.84 -31.83
N GLY A 13 7.83 -6.87 -31.42
CA GLY A 13 8.50 -6.85 -30.14
C GLY A 13 7.49 -6.83 -29.00
N GLY A 14 7.19 -8.00 -28.44
CA GLY A 14 6.53 -8.12 -27.16
C GLY A 14 7.51 -7.64 -26.10
N ALA A 15 7.20 -6.49 -25.48
CA ALA A 15 7.84 -6.08 -24.25
C ALA A 15 7.79 -7.27 -23.25
N PRO A 16 8.87 -7.56 -22.50
CA PRO A 16 8.82 -8.63 -21.52
C PRO A 16 7.66 -8.37 -20.57
N ALA A 17 6.74 -9.34 -20.49
CA ALA A 17 5.68 -9.33 -19.50
C ALA A 17 6.31 -9.07 -18.13
N ALA A 18 5.78 -8.09 -17.40
CA ALA A 18 6.24 -7.79 -16.05
C ALA A 18 6.29 -9.11 -15.25
N ALA A 19 7.42 -9.35 -14.56
CA ALA A 19 7.58 -10.55 -13.77
C ALA A 19 6.39 -10.71 -12.81
N PRO A 20 5.86 -11.93 -12.63
CA PRO A 20 4.72 -12.15 -11.75
C PRO A 20 5.06 -11.67 -10.33
N LEU A 21 4.09 -11.02 -9.68
CA LEU A 21 4.23 -10.60 -8.29
C LEU A 21 4.36 -11.84 -7.39
N PRO A 22 5.13 -11.77 -6.28
CA PRO A 22 5.24 -12.88 -5.34
C PRO A 22 3.90 -13.22 -4.70
N GLU A 23 3.75 -14.47 -4.27
CA GLU A 23 2.61 -14.91 -3.47
C GLU A 23 2.48 -14.10 -2.17
N THR A 24 1.25 -13.90 -1.74
CA THR A 24 0.89 -13.11 -0.57
C THR A 24 0.34 -13.97 0.54
N VAL A 25 0.43 -13.46 1.76
CA VAL A 25 -0.20 -14.01 2.96
C VAL A 25 -1.11 -12.94 3.57
N PRO A 26 -2.18 -13.32 4.29
CA PRO A 26 -3.13 -12.36 4.82
C PRO A 26 -2.46 -11.42 5.82
N VAL A 27 -2.62 -10.11 5.61
CA VAL A 27 -2.12 -9.09 6.52
C VAL A 27 -3.25 -8.12 6.84
N THR A 28 -3.53 -7.99 8.12
CA THR A 28 -4.56 -7.10 8.68
C THR A 28 -4.00 -6.33 9.85
N GLY A 29 -4.79 -5.40 10.41
CA GLY A 29 -4.45 -4.73 11.65
C GLY A 29 -5.41 -3.59 11.96
N VAL A 30 -5.17 -2.94 13.08
CA VAL A 30 -5.91 -1.77 13.55
C VAL A 30 -4.95 -0.60 13.74
N VAL A 31 -5.33 0.58 13.25
CA VAL A 31 -4.62 1.83 13.51
C VAL A 31 -5.41 2.69 14.48
N THR A 32 -4.74 3.13 15.53
CA THR A 32 -5.29 4.10 16.49
C THR A 32 -4.39 5.34 16.56
N LEU A 33 -4.96 6.47 16.96
CA LEU A 33 -4.24 7.71 17.27
C LEU A 33 -4.68 8.20 18.65
N ASP A 34 -3.73 8.33 19.57
CA ASP A 34 -3.97 8.69 20.98
C ASP A 34 -5.04 7.79 21.63
N GLY A 35 -5.06 6.50 21.28
CA GLY A 35 -5.99 5.49 21.79
C GLY A 35 -7.36 5.42 21.10
N ALA A 36 -7.64 6.25 20.08
CA ALA A 36 -8.89 6.20 19.31
C ALA A 36 -8.66 5.61 17.91
N PRO A 37 -9.54 4.74 17.39
CA PRO A 37 -9.43 4.23 16.02
C PRO A 37 -9.51 5.35 14.99
N ILE A 38 -8.72 5.26 13.93
CA ILE A 38 -8.69 6.26 12.86
C ILE A 38 -9.10 5.68 11.51
N ALA A 39 -10.12 6.28 10.89
CA ALA A 39 -10.60 5.92 9.56
C ALA A 39 -9.88 6.70 8.44
N ALA A 40 -9.95 6.17 7.22
CA ALA A 40 -9.39 6.78 6.01
C ALA A 40 -7.88 7.06 6.11
N ALA A 41 -7.16 6.29 6.93
CA ALA A 41 -5.71 6.28 6.93
C ALA A 41 -5.21 5.22 5.95
N THR A 42 -4.23 5.58 5.12
CA THR A 42 -3.56 4.63 4.22
C THR A 42 -2.34 4.07 4.94
N VAL A 43 -2.33 2.76 5.13
CA VAL A 43 -1.21 1.99 5.66
C VAL A 43 -0.46 1.39 4.49
N THR A 44 0.81 1.74 4.35
CA THR A 44 1.69 1.26 3.27
C THR A 44 2.85 0.47 3.84
N PHE A 45 2.97 -0.78 3.41
CA PHE A 45 4.08 -1.67 3.69
C PHE A 45 5.05 -1.64 2.51
N ILE A 46 6.21 -1.02 2.71
CA ILE A 46 7.27 -0.88 1.70
C ILE A 46 8.31 -1.99 1.93
N PRO A 47 8.47 -2.94 0.98
CA PRO A 47 9.47 -4.00 1.09
C PRO A 47 10.87 -3.48 1.41
N GLN A 48 11.59 -4.15 2.31
CA GLN A 48 12.97 -3.83 2.68
C GLN A 48 13.91 -5.02 2.45
N GLY A 49 15.18 -4.72 2.20
CA GLY A 49 16.24 -5.72 2.09
C GLY A 49 15.98 -6.73 0.96
N GLN A 50 15.82 -8.00 1.33
CA GLN A 50 15.59 -9.10 0.38
C GLN A 50 14.10 -9.38 0.10
N THR A 51 13.19 -8.63 0.74
CA THR A 51 11.75 -8.78 0.55
C THR A 51 11.39 -8.41 -0.89
N LYS A 52 10.82 -9.36 -1.63
CA LYS A 52 10.44 -9.18 -3.03
C LYS A 52 9.04 -8.58 -3.13
N GLY A 53 8.74 -8.03 -4.30
CA GLY A 53 7.41 -7.52 -4.65
C GLY A 53 7.34 -6.01 -4.63
N VAL A 54 6.10 -5.51 -4.57
CA VAL A 54 5.76 -4.09 -4.59
C VAL A 54 5.22 -3.64 -3.23
N GLU A 55 4.98 -2.35 -3.09
CA GLU A 55 4.28 -1.79 -1.94
C GLU A 55 2.91 -2.45 -1.76
N CYS A 56 2.55 -2.72 -0.51
CA CYS A 56 1.25 -3.27 -0.15
C CYS A 56 0.49 -2.22 0.66
N LEU A 57 -0.75 -1.92 0.30
CA LEU A 57 -1.54 -0.83 0.86
C LEU A 57 -2.84 -1.34 1.46
N GLY A 58 -3.31 -0.70 2.52
CA GLY A 58 -4.64 -0.87 3.06
C GLY A 58 -5.19 0.46 3.55
N THR A 59 -6.48 0.71 3.38
CA THR A 59 -7.15 1.89 3.93
C THR A 59 -7.96 1.48 5.15
N THR A 60 -7.85 2.25 6.23
CA THR A 60 -8.57 1.96 7.47
C THR A 60 -10.06 2.31 7.37
N ASP A 61 -10.91 1.44 7.90
CA ASP A 61 -12.34 1.65 8.06
C ASP A 61 -12.69 2.52 9.30
N GLU A 62 -13.98 2.70 9.59
CA GLU A 62 -14.46 3.44 10.77
C GLU A 62 -13.97 2.87 12.11
N GLY A 63 -13.67 1.57 12.16
CA GLY A 63 -13.10 0.88 13.31
C GLY A 63 -11.57 0.95 13.36
N GLY A 64 -10.93 1.66 12.42
CA GLY A 64 -9.48 1.72 12.28
C GLY A 64 -8.86 0.47 11.66
N LYS A 65 -9.66 -0.48 11.19
CA LYS A 65 -9.18 -1.76 10.67
C LYS A 65 -8.75 -1.63 9.23
N TYR A 66 -7.65 -2.28 8.86
CA TYR A 66 -7.19 -2.37 7.49
C TYR A 66 -6.87 -3.81 7.10
N GLN A 67 -6.92 -4.06 5.81
CA GLN A 67 -6.38 -5.26 5.17
C GLN A 67 -5.45 -4.80 4.05
N LEU A 68 -4.25 -5.38 3.96
CA LEU A 68 -3.32 -5.03 2.89
C LEU A 68 -3.71 -5.72 1.59
N GLN A 69 -3.31 -5.10 0.49
CA GLN A 69 -3.22 -5.70 -0.84
C GLN A 69 -1.98 -5.17 -1.54
N GLN A 70 -1.36 -5.97 -2.41
CA GLN A 70 -0.29 -5.48 -3.29
C GLN A 70 -0.83 -4.36 -4.19
N GLN A 71 0.03 -3.38 -4.50
CA GLN A 71 -0.29 -2.33 -5.46
C GLN A 71 -0.60 -2.93 -6.84
N HIS A 72 -1.88 -2.94 -7.22
CA HIS A 72 -2.44 -3.61 -8.41
C HIS A 72 -2.31 -5.15 -8.40
N GLY A 73 -2.28 -5.78 -7.23
CA GLY A 73 -2.07 -7.23 -7.10
C GLY A 73 -3.04 -7.91 -6.13
N ALA A 74 -2.58 -9.03 -5.56
CA ALA A 74 -3.37 -9.87 -4.67
C ALA A 74 -3.50 -9.27 -3.26
N GLU A 75 -4.54 -9.68 -2.53
CA GLU A 75 -4.73 -9.37 -1.11
C GLU A 75 -3.56 -9.90 -0.27
N GLY A 76 -3.19 -9.16 0.76
CA GLY A 76 -2.10 -9.44 1.67
C GLY A 76 -0.78 -8.80 1.26
N ALA A 77 0.31 -9.35 1.80
CA ALA A 77 1.67 -8.97 1.46
C ALA A 77 2.55 -10.23 1.41
N PRO A 78 3.63 -10.25 0.61
CA PRO A 78 4.62 -11.32 0.69
C PRO A 78 5.23 -11.43 2.10
N PRO A 79 5.66 -12.63 2.54
CA PRO A 79 6.45 -12.75 3.75
C PRO A 79 7.77 -11.97 3.63
N GLY A 80 8.14 -11.26 4.69
CA GLY A 80 9.38 -10.48 4.71
C GLY A 80 9.38 -9.28 5.64
N ASN A 81 10.36 -8.40 5.43
CA ASN A 81 10.60 -7.21 6.24
C ASN A 81 10.08 -5.96 5.52
N TYR A 82 9.36 -5.13 6.27
CA TYR A 82 8.71 -3.95 5.73
C TYR A 82 9.04 -2.72 6.57
N LYS A 83 9.25 -1.60 5.88
CA LYS A 83 9.06 -0.28 6.47
C LYS A 83 7.58 0.06 6.33
N VAL A 84 6.98 0.58 7.40
CA VAL A 84 5.56 0.94 7.40
C VAL A 84 5.43 2.45 7.39
N VAL A 85 4.54 2.95 6.54
CA VAL A 85 4.20 4.37 6.44
C VAL A 85 2.69 4.46 6.58
N ILE A 86 2.22 5.36 7.44
CA ILE A 86 0.80 5.58 7.66
C ILE A 86 0.51 7.05 7.44
N SER A 87 -0.28 7.35 6.42
CA SER A 87 -0.73 8.70 6.08
C SER A 87 -2.22 8.82 6.28
N ARG A 88 -2.69 10.01 6.67
CA ARG A 88 -4.12 10.29 6.74
C ARG A 88 -4.35 11.72 6.28
N LEU A 89 -4.77 11.83 5.02
CA LEU A 89 -5.08 13.10 4.37
C LEU A 89 -6.52 13.53 4.70
N LEU A 90 -6.65 14.69 5.32
CA LEU A 90 -7.92 15.32 5.63
C LEU A 90 -8.04 16.63 4.87
N ARG A 91 -9.25 17.17 4.77
CA ARG A 91 -9.46 18.56 4.36
C ARG A 91 -8.83 19.50 5.40
N GLY A 92 -8.53 20.74 5.02
CA GLY A 92 -8.02 21.76 5.94
C GLY A 92 -8.90 22.08 7.17
N ASP A 93 -10.17 21.63 7.19
CA ASP A 93 -11.07 21.71 8.35
C ASP A 93 -11.08 20.44 9.22
N GLY A 94 -10.27 19.43 8.90
CA GLY A 94 -10.17 18.17 9.62
C GLY A 94 -11.18 17.10 9.20
N THR A 95 -12.02 17.34 8.19
CA THR A 95 -12.96 16.32 7.68
C THR A 95 -12.29 15.34 6.70
N PRO A 96 -12.73 14.07 6.60
CA PRO A 96 -12.22 13.13 5.61
C PRO A 96 -12.42 13.65 4.18
N LEU A 97 -11.48 13.31 3.29
CA LEU A 97 -11.64 13.57 1.86
C LEU A 97 -12.71 12.62 1.28
N PRO A 98 -13.59 13.10 0.39
CA PRO A 98 -14.52 12.22 -0.31
C PRO A 98 -13.74 11.21 -1.17
N GLU A 99 -14.21 9.96 -1.22
CA GLU A 99 -13.57 8.87 -1.99
C GLU A 99 -13.56 9.14 -3.51
N GLU A 100 -14.49 9.94 -4.00
CA GLU A 100 -14.62 10.28 -5.41
C GLU A 100 -14.28 11.75 -5.66
N GLY A 101 -13.25 12.00 -6.48
CA GLY A 101 -12.86 13.35 -6.90
C GLY A 101 -11.63 13.91 -6.16
N ALA A 102 -10.50 13.21 -6.26
CA ALA A 102 -9.16 13.78 -6.08
C ALA A 102 -8.87 14.86 -7.15
N GLY A 103 -9.64 15.95 -7.11
CA GLY A 103 -9.68 17.00 -8.12
C GLY A 103 -10.47 18.26 -7.70
N ALA A 104 -11.07 18.29 -6.51
CA ALA A 104 -11.83 19.46 -6.05
C ALA A 104 -11.04 20.33 -5.06
N GLY A 105 -10.02 21.05 -5.55
CA GLY A 105 -9.58 22.38 -5.07
C GLY A 105 -9.29 22.64 -3.57
N GLY A 106 -9.39 21.65 -2.69
CA GLY A 106 -9.10 21.75 -1.26
C GLY A 106 -7.68 21.30 -0.96
N ILE A 107 -6.99 22.04 -0.11
CA ILE A 107 -5.67 21.64 0.39
C ILE A 107 -5.89 20.42 1.30
N ALA A 108 -5.52 19.24 0.81
CA ALA A 108 -5.39 18.05 1.65
C ALA A 108 -4.23 18.29 2.62
N VAL A 109 -4.50 18.08 3.91
CA VAL A 109 -3.52 18.25 4.99
C VAL A 109 -3.26 16.88 5.59
N GLU A 110 -1.97 16.54 5.68
CA GLU A 110 -1.54 15.36 6.43
C GLU A 110 -1.80 15.60 7.92
N SER A 111 -2.65 14.75 8.51
CA SER A 111 -3.06 14.86 9.89
C SER A 111 -2.14 14.10 10.86
N LEU A 112 -1.33 13.16 10.35
CA LEU A 112 -0.42 12.37 11.16
C LEU A 112 0.98 13.00 11.23
N PRO A 113 1.67 12.90 12.38
CA PRO A 113 3.05 13.32 12.49
C PRO A 113 3.96 12.65 11.44
N SER A 114 4.91 13.41 10.88
CA SER A 114 5.82 12.93 9.82
C SER A 114 6.65 11.68 10.19
N ARG A 115 6.80 11.38 11.48
CA ARG A 115 7.43 10.13 11.94
C ARG A 115 6.59 8.86 11.66
N TYR A 116 5.39 9.03 11.12
CA TYR A 116 4.52 7.95 10.63
C TYR A 116 4.20 8.13 9.14
N SER A 117 3.94 9.36 8.70
CA SER A 117 3.47 9.67 7.34
C SER A 117 4.56 9.95 6.31
N ASP A 118 5.77 10.32 6.73
CA ASP A 118 6.89 10.54 5.81
C ASP A 118 7.70 9.27 5.60
N VAL A 119 7.93 8.90 4.34
CA VAL A 119 8.69 7.68 3.99
C VAL A 119 10.12 7.74 4.53
N SER A 120 10.76 8.90 4.60
CA SER A 120 12.12 9.01 5.15
C SER A 120 12.12 9.05 6.68
N GLY A 121 11.14 9.72 7.27
CA GLY A 121 10.98 9.93 8.71
C GLY A 121 10.35 8.78 9.48
N SER A 122 9.60 7.90 8.80
CA SER A 122 8.91 6.80 9.47
C SER A 122 9.88 5.82 10.12
N ARG A 123 9.55 5.43 11.35
CA ARG A 123 10.27 4.42 12.13
C ARG A 123 9.45 3.16 12.36
N LEU A 124 8.25 3.09 11.81
CA LEU A 124 7.41 1.90 11.91
C LEU A 124 7.95 0.79 11.01
N THR A 125 7.95 -0.43 11.53
CA THR A 125 8.43 -1.62 10.82
C THR A 125 7.52 -2.80 11.11
N ALA A 126 7.41 -3.72 10.16
CA ALA A 126 6.70 -4.98 10.33
C ALA A 126 7.51 -6.13 9.72
N VAL A 127 7.44 -7.30 10.37
CA VAL A 127 7.99 -8.55 9.85
C VAL A 127 6.81 -9.49 9.61
N VAL A 128 6.49 -9.73 8.35
CA VAL A 128 5.37 -10.58 7.93
C VAL A 128 5.84 -12.04 7.85
N PRO A 129 5.31 -12.95 8.71
CA PRO A 129 5.63 -14.37 8.66
C PRO A 129 4.98 -15.06 7.46
N GLU A 130 5.37 -16.31 7.18
CA GLU A 130 4.77 -17.13 6.10
C GLU A 130 3.28 -17.46 6.29
N ALA A 131 2.74 -17.28 7.50
CA ALA A 131 1.32 -17.46 7.77
C ALA A 131 0.51 -16.16 7.63
N GLY A 132 1.16 -15.01 7.45
CA GLY A 132 0.53 -13.70 7.59
C GLY A 132 0.41 -13.28 9.06
N GLY A 133 -0.43 -12.29 9.33
CA GLY A 133 -0.64 -11.81 10.69
C GLY A 133 -1.48 -10.54 10.84
N GLU A 134 -1.67 -10.17 12.10
CA GLU A 134 -2.30 -8.92 12.53
C GLU A 134 -1.23 -7.96 13.05
N PHE A 135 -1.23 -6.72 12.56
CA PHE A 135 -0.21 -5.72 12.84
C PHE A 135 -0.88 -4.41 13.25
N ASP A 136 -1.04 -4.22 14.57
CA ASP A 136 -1.65 -3.01 15.10
C ASP A 136 -0.63 -1.88 15.24
N PHE A 137 -1.08 -0.66 14.98
CA PHE A 137 -0.29 0.56 15.12
C PHE A 137 -0.99 1.54 16.04
N ASP A 138 -0.45 1.71 17.25
CA ASP A 138 -0.83 2.77 18.19
C ASP A 138 0.01 4.02 17.91
N LEU A 139 -0.60 4.99 17.22
CA LEU A 139 0.00 6.27 16.89
C LEU A 139 -0.26 7.27 18.00
N GLN A 140 0.62 8.25 18.12
CA GLN A 140 0.52 9.30 19.14
C GLN A 140 0.74 10.66 18.47
N ASN A 141 0.00 11.70 18.86
CA ASN A 141 0.27 13.04 18.31
C ASN A 141 1.57 13.63 18.88
N LYS A 142 1.80 13.42 20.18
CA LYS A 142 2.96 13.96 20.91
C LYS A 142 4.20 13.10 20.67
N LYS A 143 5.37 13.74 20.62
CA LYS A 143 6.68 13.06 20.57
C LYS A 143 7.07 12.50 21.94
#